data_AF-A0A847EJW3-F1
#
_entry.id   AF-A0A847EJW3-F1
#
_cell.length_a   1.000
_cell.length_b   1.000
_cell.length_c   1.000
_cell.angle_alpha   90.00
_cell.angle_beta   90.00
_cell.angle_gamma   90.00
#
_symmetry.space_group_name_H-M   'P 1'
#
loop_
_entity.id
_entity.type
_entity.pdbx_description
1 polymer ?
#
loop_
_entity_poly.entity_id
_entity_poly.type
_entity_poly.pdbx_seq_one_letter_code
_entity_poly.pdbx_strand_id
1 'polypeptide(L)' 'MIEQRYELFLLRGVQEHIRSDNGPEFTAKAIRKWLTRVGVKTLYSEPRIPWENGYVESFNDKLQDELLKREIFTTLT' A
#
# COMPACT_ATOMS: atom_id res chain seq x y z
N MET A 1 1.61 11.05 1.72
CA MET A 1 0.51 10.06 1.74
C MET A 1 -0.18 9.91 0.38
N ILE A 2 -0.66 10.99 -0.27
CA ILE A 2 -1.19 10.89 -1.66
C ILE A 2 -0.08 11.08 -2.71
N GLU A 3 0.87 11.98 -2.47
CA GLU A 3 1.95 12.33 -3.41
C GLU A 3 2.79 11.12 -3.89
N GLN A 4 3.30 10.28 -2.98
CA GLN A 4 4.07 9.08 -3.35
C GLN A 4 3.27 8.08 -4.21
N ARG A 5 1.94 8.09 -4.09
CA ARG A 5 1.06 7.19 -4.86
C ARG A 5 0.80 7.74 -6.26
N TYR A 6 0.78 9.05 -6.39
CA TYR A 6 0.69 9.74 -7.67
C TYR A 6 1.93 9.48 -8.52
N GLU A 7 3.13 9.54 -7.93
CA GLU A 7 4.38 9.17 -8.61
C GLU A 7 4.35 7.74 -9.15
N LEU A 8 3.85 6.79 -8.34
CA LEU A 8 3.73 5.41 -8.76
C LEU A 8 2.78 5.25 -9.96
N PHE A 9 1.69 6.00 -10.01
CA PHE A 9 0.76 6.01 -11.15
C PHE A 9 1.37 6.66 -12.40
N LEU A 10 2.20 7.69 -12.23
CA LEU A 10 2.94 8.26 -13.35
C LEU A 10 3.95 7.26 -13.93
N LEU A 11 4.62 6.49 -13.07
CA LEU A 11 5.66 5.54 -13.48
C LEU A 11 5.14 4.19 -13.99
N ARG A 12 3.99 3.72 -13.49
CA ARG A 12 3.45 2.38 -13.79
C ARG A 12 2.09 2.41 -14.48
N GLY A 13 1.53 3.60 -14.71
CA GLY A 13 0.15 3.78 -15.15
C GLY A 13 -0.85 3.63 -13.99
N VAL A 14 -2.06 4.15 -14.23
CA VAL A 14 -3.18 3.99 -13.30
C VAL A 14 -3.59 2.52 -13.27
N GLN A 15 -3.50 1.92 -12.09
CA GLN A 15 -3.93 0.54 -11.88
C GLN A 15 -5.46 0.47 -11.87
N GLU A 16 -6.03 -0.53 -12.55
CA GLU A 16 -7.49 -0.69 -12.57
C GLU A 16 -8.03 -1.06 -11.17
N HIS A 17 -7.22 -1.75 -10.37
CA HIS A 17 -7.58 -2.20 -9.03
C HIS A 17 -6.47 -1.90 -8.02
N ILE A 18 -6.86 -1.31 -6.88
CA ILE A 18 -6.00 -1.21 -5.71
C ILE A 18 -6.62 -2.01 -4.58
N ARG A 19 -5.80 -2.90 -4.03
CA ARG A 19 -6.08 -3.64 -2.82
C ARG A 19 -5.34 -3.00 -1.66
N SER A 20 -6.03 -2.84 -0.56
CA SER A 20 -5.46 -2.35 0.68
C SER A 20 -6.18 -2.96 1.87
N ASP A 21 -5.51 -2.99 3.01
CA ASP A 21 -6.13 -3.31 4.27
C ASP A 21 -7.21 -2.28 4.65
N ASN A 22 -7.99 -2.61 5.67
CA ASN A 22 -8.98 -1.68 6.22
C ASN A 22 -8.34 -0.68 7.18
N GLY A 23 -7.08 -0.31 6.97
CA GLY A 23 -6.40 0.71 7.75
C GLY A 23 -7.19 2.03 7.69
N PRO A 24 -7.15 2.84 8.77
CA PRO A 24 -7.85 4.12 8.82
C PRO A 24 -7.40 5.08 7.71
N GLU A 25 -6.15 4.94 7.28
CA GLU A 25 -5.53 5.65 6.18
C GLU A 25 -6.27 5.44 4.85
N PHE A 26 -6.61 4.18 4.53
CA PHE A 26 -7.29 3.80 3.29
C PHE A 26 -8.81 3.81 3.40
N THR A 27 -9.32 3.79 4.62
CA THR A 27 -10.75 3.97 4.91
C THR A 27 -11.13 5.45 4.86
N ALA A 28 -10.17 6.37 4.97
CA ALA A 28 -10.40 7.81 4.92
C ALA A 28 -11.15 8.25 3.65
N LYS A 29 -12.23 9.01 3.84
CA LYS A 29 -13.11 9.52 2.78
C LYS A 29 -12.35 10.30 1.70
N ALA A 30 -11.26 10.99 2.08
CA ALA A 30 -10.40 11.73 1.16
C ALA A 30 -9.68 10.83 0.16
N ILE A 31 -9.13 9.70 0.62
CA ILE A 31 -8.43 8.73 -0.24
C ILE A 31 -9.43 8.05 -1.17
N ARG A 32 -10.61 7.66 -0.65
CA ARG A 32 -11.69 7.10 -1.49
C ARG A 32 -12.08 8.04 -2.62
N LYS A 33 -12.32 9.31 -2.29
CA LYS A 33 -12.68 10.33 -3.28
C LYS A 33 -11.58 10.55 -4.33
N TRP A 34 -10.32 10.47 -3.93
CA TRP A 34 -9.19 10.57 -4.85
C TRP A 34 -9.08 9.35 -5.77
N LEU A 35 -9.14 8.13 -5.24
CA LEU A 35 -9.09 6.89 -6.04
C LEU A 35 -10.23 6.82 -7.06
N THR A 36 -11.44 7.20 -6.68
CA THR A 36 -12.58 7.27 -7.60
C THR A 36 -12.34 8.28 -8.73
N ARG A 37 -11.74 9.44 -8.43
CA ARG A 37 -11.43 10.46 -9.45
C ARG A 37 -10.38 9.99 -10.45
N VAL A 38 -9.43 9.17 -10.00
CA VAL A 38 -8.36 8.63 -10.85
C VAL A 38 -8.85 7.40 -11.64
N GLY A 39 -10.06 6.89 -11.37
CA GLY A 39 -10.65 5.76 -12.09
C GLY A 39 -10.25 4.39 -11.54
N VAL A 40 -9.65 4.34 -10.36
CA VAL A 40 -9.25 3.10 -9.70
C VAL A 40 -10.46 2.45 -9.02
N LYS A 41 -10.81 1.23 -9.40
CA LYS A 41 -11.81 0.44 -8.68
C LYS A 41 -11.17 -0.06 -7.38
N THR A 42 -11.60 0.50 -6.25
CA THR A 42 -11.08 0.11 -4.94
C THR A 42 -11.72 -1.23 -4.54
N LEU A 43 -10.98 -2.33 -4.69
CA LEU A 43 -11.33 -3.61 -4.10
C LEU A 43 -10.87 -3.56 -2.66
N TYR A 44 -11.79 -3.25 -1.74
CA TYR A 44 -11.56 -3.57 -0.33
C TYR A 44 -11.28 -5.07 -0.26
N SER A 45 -10.17 -5.46 0.35
CA SER A 45 -9.97 -6.85 0.71
C SER A 45 -11.16 -7.30 1.54
N GLU A 46 -11.74 -8.45 1.20
CA GLU A 46 -12.80 -9.01 2.04
C GLU A 46 -12.26 -9.15 3.47
N PRO A 47 -13.04 -8.81 4.51
CA PRO A 47 -12.58 -8.93 5.87
C PRO A 47 -12.19 -10.39 6.14
N ARG A 48 -10.93 -10.62 6.51
CA ARG A 48 -10.37 -11.90 6.99
C ARG A 48 -10.21 -13.01 5.95
N ILE A 49 -9.47 -12.73 4.88
CA ILE A 49 -8.80 -13.81 4.14
C ILE A 49 -7.29 -13.74 4.41
N PRO A 50 -6.76 -14.50 5.39
CA PRO A 50 -5.37 -14.39 5.86
C PRO A 50 -4.33 -14.55 4.74
N TRP A 51 -4.63 -15.40 3.76
CA TRP A 51 -3.72 -15.65 2.63
C TRP A 51 -3.72 -14.53 1.57
N GLU A 52 -4.66 -13.59 1.59
CA GLU A 52 -4.66 -12.47 0.63
C GLU A 52 -3.69 -11.35 1.00
N ASN A 53 -3.37 -11.18 2.28
CA ASN A 53 -2.33 -10.24 2.72
C ASN A 53 -0.96 -10.90 2.90
N GLY A 54 -0.91 -12.24 2.87
CA GLY A 54 0.30 -13.00 3.15
C GLY A 54 1.49 -12.67 2.25
N TYR A 55 1.27 -12.23 1.00
CA TYR A 55 2.37 -11.79 0.12
C TYR A 55 3.03 -10.51 0.62
N VAL A 56 2.23 -9.50 0.98
CA VAL A 56 2.74 -8.22 1.48
C VAL A 56 3.37 -8.39 2.86
N GLU A 57 2.76 -9.20 3.73
CA GLU A 57 3.31 -9.54 5.05
C GLU A 57 4.65 -10.26 4.91
N SER A 58 4.73 -11.30 4.06
CA SER A 58 6.00 -12.02 3.83
C SER A 58 7.09 -11.13 3.23
N PHE A 59 6.72 -10.17 2.39
CA PHE A 59 7.67 -9.20 1.85
C PHE A 59 8.19 -8.26 2.94
N ASN A 60 7.29 -7.72 3.77
CA ASN A 60 7.66 -6.82 4.85
C ASN A 60 8.53 -7.53 5.90
N ASP A 61 8.19 -8.76 6.27
CA ASP A 61 8.97 -9.57 7.20
C ASP A 61 10.39 -9.83 6.67
N LYS A 62 10.52 -10.22 5.40
CA LYS A 62 11.83 -10.43 4.76
C LYS A 62 12.63 -9.14 4.66
N LEU A 63 12.00 -8.03 4.26
CA LEU A 63 12.66 -6.73 4.22
C LEU A 63 13.18 -6.34 5.60
N GLN A 64 12.39 -6.60 6.65
CA GLN A 64 12.81 -6.31 8.01
C GLN A 64 13.99 -7.18 8.47
N ASP A 65 13.96 -8.48 8.19
CA ASP A 65 14.99 -9.44 8.61
C ASP A 65 16.30 -9.34 7.80
N GLU A 66 16.19 -9.05 6.51
CA GLU A 66 17.35 -9.02 5.61
C GLU A 66 18.01 -7.65 5.53
N LEU A 67 17.24 -6.57 5.68
CA LEU A 67 17.75 -5.21 5.56
C LEU A 67 17.66 -4.46 6.88
N LEU A 68 16.45 -4.27 7.42
CA LEU A 68 16.24 -3.30 8.50
C LEU A 68 16.89 -3.71 9.83
N LYS A 69 16.97 -5.00 10.13
CA LYS A 69 17.61 -5.53 11.35
C LYS A 69 19.12 -5.77 11.20
N ARG A 70 19.64 -5.78 9.97
CA ARG A 70 21.07 -6.01 9.67
C ARG A 70 21.87 -4.72 9.54
N GLU A 71 21.23 -3.63 9.13
CA GLU A 71 21.87 -2.34 8.93
C GLU A 71 21.53 -1.36 10.05
N ILE A 72 22.52 -0.57 10.50
CA ILE A 72 22.29 0.54 11.43
C ILE A 72 21.99 1.78 10.59
N PHE A 73 20.71 2.15 10.52
CA PHE A 73 20.30 3.39 9.88
C PHE A 73 20.65 4.56 10.79
N THR A 74 21.65 5.35 10.38
CA THR A 74 22.10 6.53 11.12
C THR A 74 21.24 7.76 10.86
N THR A 75 20.29 7.68 9.92
CA THR A 75 19.37 8.76 9.56
C THR A 75 18.08 8.20 8.95
N LEU A 76 16.95 8.81 9.26
CA LEU A 76 15.59 8.42 8.82
C LEU A 76 14.97 9.40 7.80
N THR A 77 15.75 10.31 7.24
CA THR A 77 15.28 11.32 6.27
C THR A 77 15.15 10.77 4.86
#